data_AF-A0A1J7H4S2-F1
#
_entry.id   AF-A0A1J7H4S2-F1
#
_cell.length_a   1.000
_cell.length_b   1.000
_cell.length_c   1.000
_cell.angle_alpha   90.00
_cell.angle_beta   90.00
_cell.angle_gamma   90.00
#
_symmetry.space_group_name_H-M   'P 1'
#
loop_
_entity.id
_entity.type
_entity.pdbx_description
1 polymer ?
#
loop_
_entity_poly.entity_id
_entity_poly.type
_entity_poly.pdbx_seq_one_letter_code
_entity_poly.pdbx_strand_id
1 'polypeptide(L)' 'LDEDNLIHCFGFGDALTHDQDVFSFYLDERICNRFEEVLSRYREIVPHIQLAGPTSFAPVIEMGENVEQIKH' A
#
# COMPACT_ATOMS: atom_id res chain seq x y z
N LEU A 1 -13.93 -6.40 11.17
CA LEU A 1 -12.59 -6.02 11.66
C LEU A 1 -11.72 -7.23 11.45
N ASP A 2 -10.57 -7.10 10.78
CA ASP A 2 -9.68 -8.24 10.48
C ASP A 2 -9.36 -8.97 11.79
N GLU A 3 -9.80 -10.22 11.92
CA GLU A 3 -9.62 -11.03 13.13
C GLU A 3 -8.13 -11.35 13.37
N ASP A 4 -7.33 -11.30 12.30
CA ASP A 4 -5.93 -11.67 12.27
C ASP A 4 -4.96 -10.51 12.57
N ASN A 5 -5.48 -9.28 12.75
CA ASN A 5 -4.69 -8.04 12.89
C ASN A 5 -3.68 -7.77 11.75
N LEU A 6 -3.89 -8.38 10.59
CA LEU A 6 -3.08 -8.16 9.40
C LEU A 6 -3.60 -6.93 8.64
N ILE A 7 -2.71 -6.11 8.09
CA ILE A 7 -3.04 -4.87 7.38
C ILE A 7 -2.31 -4.87 6.03
N HIS A 8 -3.06 -4.92 4.94
CA HIS A 8 -2.50 -4.68 3.61
C HIS A 8 -2.11 -3.20 3.49
N CYS A 9 -0.89 -2.92 3.07
CA CYS A 9 -0.37 -1.55 3.01
C CYS A 9 0.21 -1.24 1.64
N PHE A 10 -0.37 -0.24 1.01
CA PHE A 10 0.02 0.24 -0.31
C PHE A 10 0.28 1.73 -0.30
N GLY A 11 1.17 2.20 -1.16
CA GLY A 11 1.34 3.61 -1.49
C GLY A 11 1.07 3.86 -2.98
N PHE A 12 0.81 5.12 -3.33
CA PHE A 12 0.57 5.57 -4.71
C PHE A 12 0.96 7.04 -4.83
N GLY A 13 1.06 7.55 -6.07
CA GLY A 13 1.44 8.93 -6.36
C GLY A 13 2.94 9.22 -6.29
N ASP A 14 3.80 8.20 -6.25
CA ASP A 14 5.24 8.39 -6.40
C ASP A 14 5.65 8.40 -7.88
N ALA A 15 6.93 8.67 -8.15
CA ALA A 15 7.47 8.73 -9.51
C ALA A 15 7.42 7.40 -10.26
N LEU A 16 7.17 6.27 -9.58
CA LEU A 16 7.00 4.98 -10.23
C LEU A 16 5.53 4.71 -10.55
N THR A 17 4.61 4.98 -9.62
CA THR A 17 3.19 4.64 -9.81
C THR A 17 2.38 5.73 -10.50
N HIS A 18 2.76 7.01 -10.37
CA HIS A 18 1.97 8.17 -10.78
C HIS A 18 0.51 8.02 -10.32
N ASP A 19 -0.46 8.24 -11.22
CA ASP A 19 -1.90 8.10 -10.99
C ASP A 19 -2.49 6.79 -11.53
N GLN A 20 -1.65 5.82 -11.89
CA GLN A 20 -2.04 4.59 -12.60
C GLN A 20 -1.90 3.31 -11.77
N ASP A 21 -1.06 3.31 -10.74
CA ASP A 21 -0.72 2.09 -10.01
C ASP A 21 -0.56 2.31 -8.49
N VAL A 22 -0.31 1.23 -7.77
CA VAL A 22 0.09 1.22 -6.37
C VAL A 22 1.38 0.40 -6.20
N PHE A 23 2.11 0.65 -5.13
CA PHE A 23 3.21 -0.22 -4.69
C PHE A 23 2.88 -0.80 -3.31
N SER A 24 3.26 -2.05 -3.07
CA SER A 24 3.19 -2.64 -1.72
C SER A 24 4.33 -2.12 -0.84
N PHE A 25 4.07 -1.98 0.45
CA PHE A 25 5.09 -1.60 1.43
C PHE A 25 6.26 -2.59 1.48
N TYR A 26 6.05 -3.84 1.10
CA TYR A 26 7.07 -4.87 0.99
C TYR A 26 7.10 -5.50 -0.40
N LEU A 27 8.31 -5.73 -0.92
CA LEU A 27 8.54 -6.25 -2.27
C LEU A 27 8.04 -7.70 -2.45
N ASP A 28 8.00 -8.47 -1.36
CA ASP A 28 7.44 -9.83 -1.32
C ASP A 28 5.94 -9.83 -1.03
N GLU A 29 5.29 -8.67 -1.10
CA GLU A 29 3.86 -8.46 -0.86
C GLU A 29 3.37 -8.92 0.51
N ARG A 30 4.27 -9.07 1.49
CA ARG A 30 3.87 -9.47 2.85
C ARG A 30 2.94 -8.43 3.48
N ILE A 31 1.99 -8.92 4.25
CA ILE A 31 0.99 -8.12 4.94
C ILE A 31 1.57 -7.63 6.28
N CYS A 32 1.36 -6.36 6.64
CA CYS A 32 1.85 -5.82 7.91
C CYS A 32 1.10 -6.44 9.09
N ASN A 33 1.81 -6.76 10.16
CA ASN A 33 1.22 -7.13 11.43
C ASN A 33 0.94 -5.88 12.27
N ARG A 34 -0.33 -5.48 12.33
CA ARG A 34 -0.83 -4.33 13.09
C ARG A 34 -0.25 -2.99 12.66
N PHE A 35 -0.79 -1.92 13.25
CA PHE A 35 -0.39 -0.54 12.95
C PHE A 35 1.05 -0.22 13.35
N GLU A 36 1.61 -0.93 14.33
CA GLU A 36 3.01 -0.74 14.73
C GLU A 36 3.96 -1.05 13.58
N GLU A 37 3.73 -2.16 12.85
CA GLU A 37 4.55 -2.49 11.68
C GLU A 37 4.30 -1.52 10.53
N VAL A 38 3.05 -1.13 10.28
CA VAL A 38 2.72 -0.11 9.26
C VAL A 38 3.51 1.17 9.51
N LEU A 39 3.53 1.66 10.75
CA LEU A 39 4.23 2.88 11.12
C LEU A 39 5.75 2.75 11.01
N SER A 40 6.31 1.61 11.44
CA SER A 40 7.74 1.33 11.28
C SER A 40 8.12 1.35 9.80
N ARG A 41 7.38 0.59 8.98
CA ARG A 41 7.66 0.44 7.57
C ARG A 41 7.48 1.73 6.78
N TYR A 42 6.43 2.49 7.06
CA TYR A 42 6.21 3.81 6.49
C TYR A 42 7.44 4.72 6.70
N ARG A 43 7.99 4.76 7.92
CA ARG A 43 9.18 5.58 8.23
C ARG A 43 10.42 5.11 7.48
N GLU A 44 10.55 3.81 7.19
CA GLU A 44 11.67 3.26 6.43
C GLU A 44 11.59 3.61 4.94
N ILE A 45 10.40 3.54 4.34
CA ILE A 45 10.24 3.70 2.89
C ILE A 45 10.19 5.17 2.45
N VAL A 46 9.55 6.04 3.24
CA VAL A 46 9.32 7.45 2.85
C VAL A 46 10.56 8.22 2.41
N PRO A 47 11.73 8.10 3.08
CA PRO A 47 12.95 8.80 2.63
C PRO A 47 13.44 8.39 1.24
N HIS A 48 13.03 7.21 0.75
CA HIS A 48 13.43 6.64 -0.53
C HIS A 48 12.36 6.86 -1.62
N ILE A 49 11.21 7.41 -1.27
CA ILE A 49 10.11 7.68 -2.22
C ILE A 49 10.32 9.04 -2.86
N GLN A 50 10.30 9.06 -4.20
CA GLN A 50 10.27 10.31 -4.94
C GLN A 50 8.81 10.73 -5.17
N LEU A 51 8.37 11.76 -4.44
CA LEU A 51 7.01 12.30 -4.58
C LEU A 51 6.78 12.86 -5.98
N ALA A 52 5.61 12.57 -6.56
CA ALA A 52 5.25 12.99 -7.91
C ALA A 52 3.75 13.36 -7.99
N GLY A 53 3.12 13.01 -9.11
CA GLY A 53 1.72 13.19 -9.44
C GLY A 53 1.46 12.71 -10.88
N PRO A 54 0.25 12.84 -11.43
CA PRO A 54 -0.96 13.37 -10.80
C PRO A 54 -1.46 12.52 -9.63
N THR A 55 -2.49 13.01 -8.92
CA THR A 55 -3.13 12.24 -7.86
C THR A 55 -4.47 11.68 -8.35
N SER A 56 -4.59 10.35 -8.35
CA SER A 56 -5.85 9.63 -8.52
C SER A 56 -5.98 8.58 -7.42
N PHE A 57 -7.18 8.41 -6.89
CA PHE A 57 -7.48 7.32 -5.96
C PHE A 57 -7.96 6.05 -6.67
N ALA A 58 -8.19 6.09 -7.98
CA ALA A 58 -8.66 4.92 -8.72
C ALA A 58 -7.74 3.69 -8.50
N PRO A 59 -6.40 3.78 -8.60
CA PRO A 59 -5.53 2.61 -8.44
C PRO A 59 -5.64 1.96 -7.05
N VAL A 60 -5.72 2.76 -5.99
CA VAL A 60 -5.79 2.22 -4.62
C VAL A 60 -7.16 1.66 -4.26
N ILE A 61 -8.25 2.19 -4.85
CA ILE A 61 -9.59 1.63 -4.69
C ILE A 61 -9.69 0.28 -5.42
N GLU A 62 -9.23 0.21 -6.66
CA GLU A 62 -9.22 -1.04 -7.45
C GLU A 62 -8.37 -2.12 -6.77
N MET A 63 -7.22 -1.75 -6.17
CA MET A 63 -6.43 -2.67 -5.36
C MET A 63 -7.20 -3.17 -4.13
N GLY A 64 -7.96 -2.30 -3.46
CA GLY A 64 -8.81 -2.69 -2.33
C GLY A 64 -9.84 -3.74 -2.73
N GLU A 65 -10.52 -3.55 -3.86
CA GLU A 65 -11.48 -4.52 -4.40
C GLU A 65 -10.82 -5.86 -4.74
N ASN A 66 -9.60 -5.85 -5.30
CA ASN A 66 -8.85 -7.07 -5.61
C ASN A 66 -8.45 -7.85 -4.34
N VAL A 67 -7.99 -7.15 -3.30
CA VAL A 67 -7.64 -7.78 -2.01
C VAL A 67 -8.86 -8.43 -1.37
N GLU A 68 -10.03 -7.79 -1.43
CA GLU A 68 -11.27 -8.38 -0.91
C GLU A 68 -11.70 -9.64 -1.69
N GLN A 69 -11.51 -9.66 -3.01
CA GLN A 69 -11.81 -10.84 -3.84
C GLN A 69 -10.91 -12.04 -3.53
N ILE A 70 -9.63 -11.83 -3.21
CA ILE A 70 -8.70 -12.92 -2.88
C ILE A 70 -9.03 -13.57 -1.52
N LYS A 71 -9.73 -12.86 -0.62
CA LYS A 71 -10.16 -13.38 0.68
C LYS A 71 -11.37 -14.33 0.60
N HIS A 72 -12.02 -14.48 -0.57
CA HIS A 72 -13.16 -15.39 -0.80
C HIS A 72 -12.81 -16.57 -1.70
#